data_AF-A0A1W9PSA5-F1
#
_entry.id   AF-A0A1W9PSA5-F1
#
_cell.length_a   1.000
_cell.length_b   1.000
_cell.length_c   1.000
_cell.angle_alpha   90.00
_cell.angle_beta   90.00
_cell.angle_gamma   90.00
#
_symmetry.space_group_name_H-M   'P 1'
#
loop_
_entity.id
_entity.type
_entity.pdbx_description
1 polymer ?
#
loop_
_entity_poly.entity_id
_entity_poly.type
_entity_poly.pdbx_seq_one_letter_code
_entity_poly.pdbx_strand_id
1 'polypeptide(L)'
;MVKIPYIVIWIICGVVAGYIYKQRGRSQGIGFFGGVLLGPIGIILAVITPTQLIKCPHCAERIQPDAKICRYCGKEIPEELQQKEKTITWSGPLIFGAIILVVVLLLILGPILRHLF
;
A
#
# COMPACT_ATOMS: atom_id res chain seq x y z
N MET A 1 2.49 1.52 30.48
CA MET A 1 2.86 0.22 29.89
C MET A 1 2.09 0.02 28.59
N VAL A 2 2.76 0.16 27.45
CA VAL A 2 2.14 -0.12 26.14
C VAL A 2 1.88 -1.62 26.09
N LYS A 3 0.60 -2.02 26.03
CA LYS A 3 0.21 -3.44 25.96
C LYS A 3 0.72 -4.00 24.64
N ILE A 4 1.41 -5.15 24.69
CA ILE A 4 1.89 -5.94 23.53
C ILE A 4 0.93 -5.94 22.32
N PRO A 5 -0.40 -6.08 22.46
CA PRO A 5 -1.33 -6.00 21.32
C PRO A 5 -1.28 -4.69 20.52
N TYR A 6 -0.93 -3.56 21.14
CA TYR A 6 -0.88 -2.26 20.48
C TYR A 6 0.30 -2.16 19.49
N ILE A 7 1.42 -2.80 19.83
CA ILE A 7 2.62 -2.84 18.97
C ILE A 7 2.34 -3.66 17.70
N VAL A 8 1.58 -4.74 17.83
CA VAL A 8 1.18 -5.59 16.70
C VAL A 8 0.30 -4.80 15.71
N ILE A 9 -0.64 -4.00 16.20
CA ILE A 9 -1.50 -3.13 15.36
C ILE A 9 -0.66 -2.11 14.58
N TRP A 10 0.36 -1.51 15.22
CA TRP A 10 1.26 -0.56 14.58
C TRP A 10 2.09 -1.19 13.45
N ILE A 11 2.62 -2.40 13.67
CA ILE A 11 3.42 -3.12 12.66
C ILE A 11 2.54 -3.47 11.44
N ILE A 12 1.31 -3.93 11.67
CA ILE A 12 0.37 -4.25 10.59
C ILE A 12 0.03 -3.00 9.78
N CYS A 13 -0.22 -1.86 10.43
CA CYS A 13 -0.48 -0.61 9.75
C CYS A 13 0.70 -0.18 8.86
N GLY A 14 1.93 -0.40 9.32
CA GLY A 14 3.15 -0.17 8.56
C GLY A 14 3.29 -1.03 7.31
N VAL A 15 3.03 -2.33 7.43
CA VAL A 15 3.06 -3.25 6.27
C VAL A 15 2.01 -2.84 5.22
N VAL A 16 0.80 -2.49 5.67
CA VAL A 16 -0.29 -2.04 4.78
C VAL A 16 0.09 -0.74 4.06
N ALA A 17 0.60 0.25 4.80
CA ALA A 17 1.05 1.51 4.19
C ALA A 17 2.21 1.30 3.20
N GLY A 18 3.21 0.47 3.55
CA GLY A 18 4.31 0.10 2.66
C GLY A 18 3.86 -0.54 1.35
N TYR A 19 2.83 -1.37 1.43
CA TYR A 19 2.23 -1.99 0.25
C TYR A 19 1.50 -0.98 -0.64
N ILE A 20 0.69 -0.08 -0.05
CA ILE A 20 -0.01 0.99 -0.79
C ILE A 20 0.99 1.88 -1.55
N TYR A 21 2.10 2.26 -0.91
CA TYR A 21 3.13 3.09 -1.54
C TYR A 21 3.84 2.39 -2.71
N LYS A 22 4.07 1.08 -2.61
CA LYS A 22 4.68 0.29 -3.70
C LYS A 22 3.81 0.31 -4.95
N GLN A 23 2.49 0.28 -4.79
CA GLN A 23 1.55 0.33 -5.91
C GLN A 23 1.55 1.70 -6.61
N ARG A 24 1.87 2.79 -5.90
CA ARG A 24 1.91 4.15 -6.46
C ARG A 24 3.26 4.52 -7.07
N GLY A 25 4.06 3.53 -7.42
CA GLY A 25 5.39 3.72 -8.00
C GLY A 25 6.40 4.41 -7.07
N ARG A 26 6.14 4.44 -5.76
CA ARG A 26 7.03 5.00 -4.73
C ARG A 26 7.79 3.89 -3.99
N SER A 27 8.85 4.26 -3.29
CA SER A 27 9.66 3.30 -2.54
C SER A 27 8.87 2.66 -1.41
N GLN A 28 8.89 1.33 -1.38
CA GLN A 28 8.24 0.51 -0.35
C GLN A 28 8.73 0.86 1.07
N GLY A 29 10.01 1.22 1.20
CA GLY A 29 10.61 1.57 2.48
C GLY A 29 9.99 2.82 3.12
N ILE A 30 9.68 3.85 2.32
CA ILE A 30 9.07 5.08 2.87
C ILE A 30 7.67 4.80 3.39
N GLY A 31 6.88 3.99 2.68
CA GLY A 31 5.54 3.60 3.16
C GLY A 31 5.59 2.71 4.40
N PHE A 32 6.56 1.79 4.49
CA PHE A 32 6.72 0.92 5.65
C PHE A 32 7.14 1.69 6.89
N PHE A 33 8.24 2.45 6.81
CA PHE A 33 8.73 3.24 7.95
C PHE A 33 7.75 4.36 8.32
N GLY A 34 7.14 5.02 7.35
CA GLY A 34 6.12 6.03 7.60
C GLY A 34 4.87 5.45 8.27
N GLY A 35 4.41 4.27 7.83
CA GLY A 35 3.24 3.61 8.42
C GLY A 35 3.49 2.99 9.79
N VAL A 36 4.68 2.44 10.05
CA VAL A 36 5.03 1.94 11.40
C VAL A 36 5.16 3.11 12.37
N LEU A 37 5.73 4.24 11.95
CA LEU A 37 5.98 5.40 12.83
C LEU A 37 4.72 6.23 13.10
N LEU A 38 3.84 6.38 12.10
CA LEU A 38 2.61 7.18 12.19
C LEU A 38 1.36 6.32 12.46
N GLY A 39 1.50 4.99 12.48
CA GLY A 39 0.42 4.04 12.68
C GLY A 39 -0.72 4.23 11.66
N PRO A 40 -1.99 4.34 12.11
CA PRO A 40 -3.14 4.48 11.20
C PRO A 40 -3.08 5.77 10.36
N ILE A 41 -2.44 6.83 10.85
CA ILE A 41 -2.26 8.09 10.11
C ILE A 41 -1.41 7.85 8.86
N GLY A 42 -0.42 6.94 8.94
CA GLY A 42 0.41 6.58 7.79
C GLY A 42 -0.37 5.91 6.66
N ILE A 43 -1.44 5.19 6.97
CA ILE A 43 -2.35 4.60 5.96
C ILE A 43 -3.14 5.69 5.25
N ILE A 44 -3.69 6.65 6.00
CA ILE A 44 -4.46 7.77 5.42
C ILE A 44 -3.58 8.56 4.44
N LEU A 45 -2.34 8.87 4.85
CA LEU A 45 -1.38 9.53 3.96
C LEU A 45 -1.09 8.70 2.71
N ALA A 46 -0.92 7.38 2.86
CA ALA A 46 -0.70 6.49 1.73
C ALA A 46 -1.83 6.56 0.69
N VAL A 47 -3.08 6.69 1.14
CA VAL A 47 -4.26 6.80 0.27
C VAL A 47 -4.38 8.17 -0.43
N ILE A 48 -3.87 9.25 0.17
CA ILE A 48 -3.97 10.60 -0.41
C ILE A 48 -2.85 10.88 -1.42
N THR A 49 -1.70 10.19 -1.34
CA THR A 49 -0.54 10.51 -2.18
C THR A 49 -0.79 10.40 -3.69
N PRO A 50 -0.58 11.43 -4.51
CA PRO A 50 -0.81 11.33 -5.95
C PRO A 50 0.13 10.29 -6.60
N THR A 51 -0.40 9.58 -7.59
CA THR A 51 0.34 8.62 -8.42
C THR A 51 1.42 9.33 -9.24
N GLN A 52 2.52 8.65 -9.54
CA GLN A 52 3.63 9.23 -10.30
C GLN A 52 3.25 9.33 -11.78
N LEU A 53 3.56 10.47 -12.42
CA LEU A 53 3.33 10.62 -13.86
C LEU A 53 4.43 9.89 -14.63
N ILE A 54 4.03 9.22 -15.72
CA ILE A 54 4.96 8.56 -16.65
C ILE A 54 5.41 9.54 -17.73
N LYS A 55 6.56 9.26 -18.37
CA LYS A 55 7.13 10.07 -19.45
C LYS A 55 6.71 9.48 -20.80
N CYS A 56 6.11 10.29 -21.66
CA CYS A 56 5.75 9.87 -23.02
C CYS A 56 7.03 9.56 -23.85
N PRO A 57 7.12 8.42 -24.55
CA PRO A 57 8.30 8.07 -25.35
C PRO A 57 8.46 8.93 -26.61
N HIS A 58 7.40 9.59 -27.07
CA HIS A 58 7.42 10.34 -28.33
C HIS A 58 7.72 11.83 -28.16
N CYS A 59 7.19 12.46 -27.11
CA CYS A 59 7.33 13.91 -26.90
C CYS A 59 7.95 14.26 -25.54
N ALA A 60 8.36 13.26 -24.75
CA ALA A 60 9.02 13.43 -23.45
C ALA A 60 8.19 14.13 -22.35
N GLU A 61 6.90 14.41 -22.60
CA GLU A 61 6.02 15.09 -21.66
C GLU A 61 5.51 14.15 -20.55
N ARG A 62 5.16 14.71 -19.38
CA ARG A 62 4.59 13.94 -18.25
C ARG A 62 3.09 13.72 -18.46
N ILE A 63 2.67 12.46 -18.52
CA ILE A 63 1.27 12.06 -18.75
C ILE A 63 0.79 11.10 -17.65
N GLN A 64 -0.53 10.93 -17.57
CA GLN A 64 -1.12 9.96 -16.64
C GLN A 64 -0.73 8.53 -17.03
N PRO A 65 -0.48 7.64 -16.05
CA PRO A 65 -0.10 6.25 -16.32
C PRO A 65 -1.17 5.47 -17.09
N ASP A 66 -2.45 5.82 -16.92
CA ASP A 66 -3.58 5.22 -17.62
C ASP A 66 -3.89 5.86 -19.00
N ALA A 67 -3.06 6.80 -19.47
CA ALA A 67 -3.30 7.48 -20.73
C ALA A 67 -3.00 6.59 -21.94
N LYS A 68 -4.04 6.21 -22.69
CA LYS A 68 -3.91 5.48 -23.97
C LYS A 68 -3.34 6.33 -25.10
N ILE A 69 -3.68 7.62 -25.09
CA ILE A 69 -3.26 8.60 -26.08
C ILE A 69 -2.66 9.79 -25.35
N CYS A 70 -1.50 10.26 -25.79
CA CYS A 70 -0.87 11.44 -25.23
C CYS A 70 -1.69 12.71 -25.54
N ARG A 71 -2.13 13.43 -24.51
CA ARG A 71 -2.87 14.71 -24.66
C ARG A 71 -2.07 15.84 -25.32
N TYR A 72 -0.74 15.69 -25.46
CA TYR A 72 0.14 16.72 -26.01
C TYR A 72 0.53 16.44 -27.46
N CYS A 73 1.00 15.23 -27.77
CA CYS A 73 1.46 14.88 -29.12
C CYS A 73 0.45 14.06 -29.92
N GLY A 74 -0.65 13.62 -29.31
CA GLY A 74 -1.70 12.83 -29.97
C GLY A 74 -1.30 11.40 -30.34
N LYS A 75 -0.07 10.96 -30.02
CA LYS A 75 0.39 9.60 -30.29
C LYS A 75 -0.11 8.63 -29.23
N GLU A 76 -0.38 7.41 -29.68
CA GLU A 76 -0.72 6.29 -28.81
C GLU A 76 0.45 5.91 -27.92
N ILE A 77 0.15 5.52 -26.69
CA ILE A 77 1.13 5.06 -25.73
C ILE A 77 1.12 3.54 -25.74
N PRO A 78 2.28 2.88 -25.98
CA PRO A 78 2.38 1.43 -25.91
C PRO A 78 1.84 0.88 -24.58
N GLU A 79 0.99 -0.15 -24.63
CA GLU A 79 0.38 -0.76 -23.43
C GLU A 79 1.42 -1.30 -22.45
N GLU A 80 2.57 -1.75 -22.95
CA GLU A 80 3.74 -2.17 -22.18
C GLU A 80 4.26 -1.09 -21.21
N LEU A 81 4.11 0.19 -21.54
CA LEU A 81 4.45 1.31 -20.67
C LEU A 81 3.35 1.60 -19.64
N GLN A 82 2.10 1.20 -19.91
CA GLN A 82 0.95 1.33 -19.01
C GLN A 82 0.93 0.19 -17.98
N GLN A 83 1.44 -0.99 -18.36
CA GLN A 83 1.33 -2.22 -17.59
C GLN A 83 2.28 -2.28 -16.39
N LYS A 84 3.38 -1.52 -16.40
CA LYS A 84 4.34 -1.45 -15.28
C LYS A 84 3.69 -0.95 -13.97
N GLU A 85 2.58 -0.22 -14.07
CA GLU A 85 1.86 0.35 -12.93
C GLU A 85 0.64 -0.48 -12.50
N LYS A 86 0.11 -1.33 -13.41
CA LYS A 86 -1.16 -2.04 -13.20
C LYS A 86 -1.05 -3.41 -12.51
N THR A 87 0.13 -4.01 -12.43
CA THR A 87 0.32 -5.41 -12.00
C THR A 87 0.28 -5.66 -10.48
N ILE A 88 -0.10 -4.68 -9.67
CA ILE A 88 -0.29 -4.89 -8.22
C ILE A 88 -1.69 -4.42 -7.82
N THR A 89 -2.71 -4.98 -8.43
CA THR A 89 -4.06 -5.02 -7.85
C THR A 89 -4.55 -6.45 -8.07
N TRP A 90 -5.26 -7.05 -7.11
CA TRP A 90 -5.81 -8.42 -7.12
C TRP A 90 -5.11 -9.54 -6.32
N SER A 91 -4.72 -9.28 -5.06
CA SER A 91 -4.71 -10.33 -4.03
C SER A 91 -4.96 -9.80 -2.60
N GLY A 92 -5.73 -8.71 -2.50
CA GLY A 92 -6.16 -8.14 -1.22
C GLY A 92 -7.06 -9.04 -0.34
N PRO A 93 -8.00 -9.86 -0.84
CA PRO A 93 -8.99 -10.46 0.06
C PRO A 93 -8.42 -11.52 1.01
N LEU A 94 -7.45 -12.32 0.55
CA LEU A 94 -6.96 -13.47 1.30
C LEU A 94 -5.96 -13.08 2.39
N ILE A 95 -5.06 -12.14 2.09
CA ILE A 95 -4.05 -11.68 3.06
C ILE A 95 -4.72 -10.81 4.14
N PHE A 96 -5.67 -9.94 3.75
CA PHE A 96 -6.46 -9.18 4.73
C PHE A 96 -7.32 -10.11 5.60
N GLY A 97 -7.96 -11.13 5.02
CA GLY A 97 -8.74 -12.11 5.77
C GLY A 97 -7.91 -12.92 6.77
N ALA A 98 -6.73 -13.40 6.35
CA ALA A 98 -5.83 -14.16 7.22
C ALA A 98 -5.24 -13.29 8.35
N ILE A 99 -4.83 -12.06 8.06
CA ILE A 99 -4.29 -11.14 9.07
C ILE A 99 -5.37 -10.75 10.08
N ILE A 100 -6.59 -10.44 9.63
CA ILE A 100 -7.73 -10.13 10.51
C ILE A 100 -8.04 -11.35 11.40
N LEU A 101 -8.09 -12.55 10.83
CA LEU A 101 -8.35 -13.78 11.59
C LEU A 101 -7.27 -14.03 12.65
N VAL A 102 -5.99 -13.89 12.31
CA VAL A 102 -4.88 -14.08 13.25
C VAL A 102 -4.89 -13.02 14.36
N VAL A 103 -5.17 -11.75 14.03
CA VAL A 103 -5.28 -10.67 15.03
C VAL A 103 -6.45 -10.92 15.98
N VAL A 104 -7.62 -11.31 15.46
CA VAL A 104 -8.79 -11.67 16.27
C VAL A 104 -8.47 -12.86 17.17
N LEU A 105 -7.80 -13.90 16.63
CA LEU A 105 -7.38 -15.06 17.40
C LEU A 105 -6.45 -14.68 18.56
N LEU A 106 -5.46 -13.81 18.32
CA LEU A 106 -4.52 -13.34 19.34
C LEU A 106 -5.16 -12.42 20.39
N LEU A 107 -6.12 -11.58 20.00
CA LEU A 107 -6.88 -10.74 20.93
C LEU A 107 -7.81 -11.57 21.82
N ILE A 108 -8.27 -12.73 21.36
CA ILE A 108 -9.11 -13.65 22.14
C ILE A 108 -8.22 -14.57 23.01
N LEU A 109 -7.12 -15.10 22.47
CA LEU A 109 -6.18 -15.97 23.19
C LEU A 109 -5.42 -15.23 24.31
N GLY A 110 -5.08 -13.95 24.14
CA GLY A 110 -4.33 -13.18 25.14
C GLY A 110 -5.02 -13.04 26.51
N PRO A 111 -6.30 -12.63 26.56
CA PRO A 111 -7.10 -12.63 27.79
C PRO A 111 -7.28 -14.02 28.40
N ILE A 112 -7.47 -15.05 27.55
CA ILE A 112 -7.67 -16.43 28.00
C ILE A 112 -6.39 -16.97 28.66
N LEU A 113 -5.21 -16.77 28.07
CA LEU A 113 -3.95 -17.19 28.69
C LEU A 113 -3.66 -16.46 30.01
N ARG A 114 -4.07 -15.19 30.15
CA ARG A 114 -3.93 -14.41 31.40
C ARG A 114 -4.88 -14.86 32.51
N HIS A 115 -5.99 -15.50 32.15
CA HIS A 115 -6.96 -16.00 33.13
C HIS A 115 -6.65 -17.45 33.55
N LEU A 116 -5.86 -18.16 32.75
CA LEU A 116 -5.46 -19.55 33.00
C LEU A 116 -4.12 -19.69 33.74
N PHE A 117 -3.32 -18.62 33.79
CA PHE A 117 -2.04 -18.49 34.50
C PHE A 117 -2.09 -17.30 35.44
#